data_AF-A0A2V6JAR5-F1
#
_entry.id   AF-A0A2V6JAR5-F1
#
_cell.length_a   1.000
_cell.length_b   1.000
_cell.length_c   1.000
_cell.angle_alpha   90.00
_cell.angle_beta   90.00
_cell.angle_gamma   90.00
#
_symmetry.space_group_name_H-M   'P 1'
#
loop_
_entity.id
_entity.type
_entity.pdbx_description
1 polymer ?
#
loop_
_entity_poly.entity_id
_entity_poly.type
_entity_poly.pdbx_seq_one_letter_code
_entity_poly.pdbx_strand_id
1 'polypeptide(L)'
;MSDKPSFFSELRRRNVFRVALTYAVVAWLLIEIASVLLPLLDASESIITAFVVLLALGFAVALFISWAFEMTPEGLKRTQDLSPDEVIPYWSRRKFATFIFGVAGIAFCLSAYHLLFLPPSRNVSQNETVSISQSSPSPSEKPSGTQPIERSLRDLDAQWAKAAGAKDVEQTMASYSDDAIVLPPNAKSAATKETIRNVWREMFASPGFIITWKPTRVQLGKSGDMGWVSGTYELTMNDASSKPINDRGKYLEVWEKQSDGNWKCRADMWNSDLAASAPAPLENK
;
A
#
# COMPACT_ATOMS: atom_id res chain seq x y z
N MET A 1 39.36 -7.54 45.38
CA MET A 1 38.57 -7.95 44.19
C MET A 1 37.84 -6.71 43.72
N SER A 2 38.10 -6.23 42.50
CA SER A 2 37.48 -5.01 41.97
C SER A 2 36.01 -5.25 41.64
N ASP A 3 35.10 -4.69 42.43
CA ASP A 3 33.71 -4.50 42.02
C ASP A 3 33.66 -3.42 40.93
N LYS A 4 33.79 -3.84 39.67
CA LYS A 4 33.49 -2.95 38.54
C LYS A 4 31.97 -2.70 38.53
N PRO A 5 31.50 -1.45 38.62
CA PRO A 5 30.08 -1.15 38.48
C PRO A 5 29.58 -1.69 37.12
N SER A 6 28.39 -2.30 37.10
CA SER A 6 27.86 -2.87 35.85
C SER A 6 27.57 -1.74 34.85
N PHE A 7 27.75 -2.00 33.55
CA PHE A 7 27.48 -1.04 32.47
C PHE A 7 26.10 -0.39 32.57
N PHE A 8 25.09 -1.15 33.01
CA PHE A 8 23.73 -0.65 33.26
C PHE A 8 23.66 0.34 34.43
N SER A 9 24.45 0.13 35.47
CA SER A 9 24.56 1.07 36.59
C SER A 9 25.22 2.39 36.16
N GLU A 10 26.17 2.34 35.22
CA GLU A 10 26.78 3.55 34.65
C GLU A 10 25.81 4.32 33.75
N LEU A 11 25.07 3.65 32.87
CA LEU A 11 24.03 4.29 32.04
C LEU A 11 22.94 4.95 32.88
N ARG A 12 22.58 4.32 34.01
CA ARG A 12 21.60 4.85 34.96
C ARG A 12 22.13 6.05 35.74
N ARG A 13 23.41 6.03 36.12
CA ARG A 13 24.07 7.15 36.80
C ARG A 13 24.18 8.37 35.89
N ARG A 14 24.50 8.17 34.62
CA ARG A 14 24.70 9.24 33.61
C ARG A 14 23.40 9.74 32.95
N ASN A 15 22.23 9.39 33.52
CA ASN A 15 20.92 9.82 33.01
C ASN A 15 20.61 9.48 31.53
N VAL A 16 21.35 8.55 30.91
CA VAL A 16 21.19 8.19 29.49
C VAL A 16 19.76 7.72 29.18
N PHE A 17 19.13 7.03 30.13
CA PHE A 17 17.73 6.60 30.02
C PHE A 17 16.74 7.76 29.90
N ARG A 18 17.00 8.91 30.55
CA ARG A 18 16.11 10.07 30.44
C ARG A 18 16.23 10.72 29.07
N VAL A 19 17.45 10.85 28.55
CA VAL A 19 17.68 11.36 27.19
C VAL A 19 17.06 10.45 26.15
N ALA A 20 17.20 9.13 26.31
CA ALA A 20 16.58 8.15 25.42
C ALA A 20 15.05 8.29 25.41
N LEU A 21 14.44 8.45 26.59
CA LEU A 21 12.98 8.62 26.73
C LEU A 21 12.50 9.95 26.11
N THR A 22 13.20 11.06 26.35
CA THR A 22 12.87 12.34 25.73
C THR A 22 13.01 12.29 24.21
N TYR A 23 14.08 11.66 23.71
CA TYR A 23 14.28 11.48 22.27
C TYR A 23 13.16 10.65 21.66
N ALA A 24 12.75 9.55 22.30
CA ALA A 24 11.66 8.71 21.82
C ALA A 24 10.34 9.49 21.69
N VAL A 25 10.00 10.35 22.67
CA VAL A 25 8.79 11.18 22.62
C VAL A 25 8.86 12.21 21.50
N VAL A 26 10.01 12.88 21.32
CA VAL A 26 10.21 13.87 20.26
C VAL A 26 10.20 13.20 18.88
N ALA A 27 10.89 12.07 18.73
CA ALA A 27 10.92 11.31 17.48
C ALA A 27 9.52 10.79 17.11
N TRP A 28 8.75 10.30 18.09
CA TRP A 28 7.37 9.91 17.89
C TRP A 28 6.51 11.09 17.39
N LEU A 29 6.63 12.28 18.01
CA LEU A 29 5.92 13.48 17.56
C LEU A 29 6.33 13.92 16.13
N LEU A 30 7.61 13.82 15.80
CA LEU A 30 8.12 14.12 14.47
C LEU A 30 7.60 13.15 13.41
N ILE A 31 7.45 11.86 13.76
CA ILE A 31 6.83 10.85 12.89
C ILE A 31 5.35 11.17 12.68
N GLU A 32 4.62 11.57 13.73
CA GLU A 32 3.21 11.96 13.62
C GLU A 32 3.01 13.20 12.73
N ILE A 33 3.90 14.20 12.85
CA ILE A 33 3.89 15.37 11.97
C ILE A 33 4.22 14.97 10.53
N ALA A 34 5.21 14.09 10.34
CA ALA A 34 5.62 13.62 9.03
C ALA A 34 4.55 12.75 8.35
N SER A 35 3.78 11.96 9.10
CA SER A 35 2.69 11.14 8.53
C SER A 35 1.56 11.99 7.95
N VAL A 36 1.41 13.23 8.42
CA VAL A 36 0.46 14.21 7.86
C VAL A 36 1.11 15.02 6.74
N LEU A 37 2.32 15.54 6.95
CA LEU A 37 2.99 16.44 5.99
C LEU A 37 3.54 15.73 4.76
N LEU A 38 4.10 14.52 4.89
CA LEU A 38 4.76 13.85 3.77
C LEU A 38 3.75 13.39 2.69
N PRO A 39 2.59 12.81 3.02
CA PRO A 39 1.55 12.56 2.02
C PRO A 39 0.97 13.84 1.43
N LEU A 40 0.89 14.92 2.22
CA LEU A 40 0.45 16.23 1.73
C LEU A 40 1.39 16.81 0.66
N LEU A 41 2.68 16.45 0.70
CA LEU A 41 3.70 16.89 -0.25
C LEU A 41 3.95 15.90 -1.39
N ASP A 42 3.16 14.82 -1.50
CA ASP A 42 3.35 13.71 -2.46
C ASP A 42 4.79 13.15 -2.41
N ALA A 43 5.36 13.07 -1.20
CA ALA A 43 6.74 12.66 -0.99
C ALA A 43 6.94 11.17 -1.34
N SER A 44 7.97 10.87 -2.14
CA SER A 44 8.32 9.49 -2.51
C SER A 44 8.67 8.63 -1.29
N GLU A 45 8.47 7.31 -1.40
CA GLU A 45 8.74 6.33 -0.34
C GLU A 45 10.18 6.42 0.22
N SER A 46 11.17 6.72 -0.62
CA SER A 46 12.57 6.88 -0.20
C SER A 46 12.79 8.03 0.80
N ILE A 47 11.96 9.07 0.76
CA ILE A 47 12.03 10.22 1.68
C ILE A 47 11.57 9.81 3.08
N ILE A 48 10.52 8.99 3.16
CA ILE A 48 10.05 8.42 4.44
C ILE A 48 11.14 7.54 5.04
N THR A 49 11.75 6.67 4.23
CA THR A 49 12.86 5.82 4.69
C THR A 49 14.05 6.65 5.16
N ALA A 50 14.47 7.67 4.39
CA ALA A 50 15.58 8.54 4.76
C ALA A 50 15.32 9.31 6.07
N PHE A 51 14.09 9.78 6.28
CA PHE A 51 13.67 10.45 7.50
C PHE A 51 13.78 9.55 8.74
N VAL A 52 13.30 8.30 8.65
CA VAL A 52 13.39 7.33 9.74
C VAL A 52 14.85 6.96 10.03
N VAL A 53 15.68 6.75 9.00
CA VAL A 53 17.11 6.47 9.16
C VAL A 53 17.84 7.63 9.86
N LEU A 54 17.50 8.88 9.52
CA LEU A 54 18.07 10.07 10.14
C LEU A 54 17.71 10.18 11.63
N LEU A 55 16.46 9.86 12.00
CA LEU A 55 16.05 9.78 13.41
C LEU A 55 16.80 8.67 14.15
N ALA A 56 17.01 7.50 13.54
CA ALA A 56 17.77 6.42 14.16
C ALA A 56 19.24 6.80 14.37
N LEU A 57 19.87 7.46 13.39
CA LEU A 57 21.24 7.94 13.51
C LEU A 57 21.36 9.05 14.59
N GLY A 58 20.41 9.98 14.60
CA GLY A 58 20.35 11.03 15.62
C GLY A 58 20.18 10.48 17.03
N PHE A 59 19.42 9.39 17.20
CA PHE A 59 19.28 8.69 18.48
C PHE A 59 20.62 8.13 18.96
N ALA A 60 21.38 7.44 18.10
CA ALA A 60 22.69 6.89 18.44
C ALA A 60 23.68 7.99 18.87
N VAL A 61 23.68 9.12 18.16
CA VAL A 61 24.50 10.30 18.51
C VAL A 61 24.06 10.89 19.85
N ALA A 62 22.75 11.03 20.09
CA ALA A 62 22.22 11.55 21.35
C ALA A 62 22.60 10.68 22.56
N LEU A 63 22.56 9.34 22.41
CA LEU A 63 23.02 8.42 23.45
C LEU A 63 24.52 8.55 23.71
N PHE A 64 25.33 8.66 22.65
CA PHE A 64 26.78 8.83 22.78
C PHE A 64 27.13 10.14 23.50
N ILE A 65 26.50 11.26 23.12
CA ILE A 65 26.72 12.56 23.75
C ILE A 65 26.29 12.52 25.22
N SER A 66 25.12 11.95 25.52
CA SER A 66 24.62 11.80 26.89
C SER A 66 25.51 10.89 27.75
N TRP A 67 26.22 9.95 27.15
CA TRP A 67 27.15 9.07 27.85
C TRP A 67 28.53 9.70 28.05
N ALA A 68 29.01 10.49 27.07
CA ALA A 68 30.35 11.06 27.04
C ALA A 68 30.49 12.46 27.68
N PHE A 69 29.39 13.20 27.82
CA PHE A 69 29.38 14.59 28.31
C PHE A 69 28.24 14.84 29.30
N GLU A 70 28.49 15.68 30.31
CA GLU A 70 27.46 16.22 31.20
C GLU A 70 27.25 17.71 30.89
N MET A 71 26.02 18.11 30.56
CA MET A 71 25.68 19.53 30.36
C MET A 71 25.47 20.18 31.73
N THR A 72 26.45 20.96 32.18
CA THR A 72 26.30 21.84 33.35
C THR A 72 25.85 23.24 32.89
N PRO A 73 25.24 24.06 33.78
CA PRO A 73 24.88 25.45 33.47
C PRO A 73 26.06 26.33 33.01
N GLU A 74 27.30 25.85 33.18
CA GLU A 74 28.56 26.54 32.88
C GLU A 74 29.16 26.14 31.52
N GLY A 75 28.54 25.19 30.79
CA GLY A 75 28.98 24.73 29.47
C GLY A 75 29.21 23.21 29.35
N LEU A 76 29.65 22.77 28.17
CA LEU A 76 29.97 21.36 27.88
C LEU A 76 31.29 20.96 28.55
N LYS A 77 31.24 20.27 29.70
CA LYS A 77 32.41 19.69 30.38
C LYS A 77 32.47 18.18 30.18
N ARG A 78 33.68 17.64 30.03
CA ARG A 78 33.94 16.20 29.91
C ARG A 78 33.86 15.57 31.31
N THR A 79 33.17 14.44 31.45
CA THR A 79 32.79 13.79 32.73
C THR A 79 33.98 13.32 33.60
N GLN A 80 35.23 13.55 33.18
CA GLN A 80 36.42 13.15 33.93
C GLN A 80 36.87 14.20 34.96
N ASP A 81 36.34 15.44 34.89
CA ASP A 81 36.82 16.57 35.70
C ASP A 81 35.83 17.08 36.77
N LEU A 82 34.76 16.33 37.13
CA LEU A 82 33.74 16.78 38.09
C LEU A 82 33.82 16.03 39.43
N SER A 83 33.78 16.78 40.54
CA SER A 83 33.84 16.25 41.91
C SER A 83 32.53 15.53 42.31
N PRO A 84 32.58 14.45 43.12
CA PRO A 84 31.41 13.62 43.43
C PRO A 84 30.23 14.32 44.15
N ASP A 85 30.41 15.53 44.68
CA ASP A 85 29.47 16.17 45.59
C ASP A 85 28.70 17.38 44.99
N GLU A 86 28.86 17.68 43.70
CA GLU A 86 28.18 18.82 43.08
C GLU A 86 26.81 18.43 42.50
N VAL A 87 25.73 18.79 43.21
CA VAL A 87 24.34 18.53 42.81
C VAL A 87 23.86 19.62 41.84
N ILE A 88 23.92 19.34 40.54
CA ILE A 88 23.45 20.24 39.48
C ILE A 88 21.91 20.19 39.41
N PRO A 89 21.20 21.34 39.24
CA PRO A 89 19.74 21.37 39.26
C PRO A 89 19.17 20.78 37.97
N TYR A 90 18.88 19.49 37.98
CA TYR A 90 18.08 18.82 36.96
C TYR A 90 16.59 19.21 37.09
N TRP A 91 15.87 19.26 35.97
CA TRP A 91 14.43 19.53 35.94
C TRP A 91 13.67 18.60 36.89
N SER A 92 12.85 19.15 37.79
CA SER A 92 12.24 18.33 38.85
C SER A 92 11.43 17.16 38.25
N ARG A 93 11.51 15.97 38.88
CA ARG A 93 10.80 14.77 38.40
C ARG A 93 9.32 15.01 38.10
N ARG A 94 8.70 15.96 38.83
CA ARG A 94 7.31 16.38 38.61
C ARG A 94 7.13 17.12 37.28
N LYS A 95 8.00 18.08 36.96
CA LYS A 95 7.92 18.82 35.68
C LYS A 95 8.17 17.90 34.48
N PHE A 96 9.06 16.91 34.63
CA PHE A 96 9.29 15.86 33.62
C PHE A 96 8.09 14.96 33.38
N ALA A 97 7.43 14.50 34.43
CA ALA A 97 6.18 13.77 34.30
C ALA A 97 5.12 14.63 33.61
N THR A 98 4.96 15.90 33.99
CA THR A 98 3.94 16.80 33.41
C THR A 98 4.11 17.00 31.90
N PHE A 99 5.35 17.10 31.41
CA PHE A 99 5.61 17.22 29.97
C PHE A 99 5.33 15.93 29.20
N ILE A 100 5.73 14.76 29.73
CA ILE A 100 5.43 13.46 29.13
C ILE A 100 3.91 13.26 29.02
N PHE A 101 3.18 13.49 30.12
CA PHE A 101 1.73 13.36 30.14
C PHE A 101 1.04 14.42 29.27
N GLY A 102 1.60 15.63 29.16
CA GLY A 102 1.11 16.67 28.26
C GLY A 102 1.20 16.25 26.78
N VAL A 103 2.34 15.72 26.35
CA VAL A 103 2.52 15.23 24.98
C VAL A 103 1.65 14.00 24.70
N ALA A 104 1.56 13.05 25.64
CA ALA A 104 0.67 11.90 25.52
C ALA A 104 -0.82 12.29 25.48
N GLY A 105 -1.20 13.36 26.19
CA GLY A 105 -2.56 13.91 26.13
C GLY A 105 -2.86 14.52 24.77
N ILE A 106 -1.94 15.30 24.19
CA ILE A 106 -2.10 15.87 22.84
C ILE A 106 -2.20 14.76 21.79
N ALA A 107 -1.34 13.74 21.89
CA ALA A 107 -1.38 12.55 21.05
C ALA A 107 -2.75 11.85 21.09
N PHE A 108 -3.25 11.61 22.31
CA PHE A 108 -4.54 10.98 22.52
C PHE A 108 -5.69 11.84 22.00
N CYS A 109 -5.64 13.16 22.19
CA CYS A 109 -6.64 14.08 21.65
C CYS A 109 -6.64 14.12 20.12
N LEU A 110 -5.48 14.10 19.47
CA LEU A 110 -5.37 14.04 18.00
C LEU A 110 -5.89 12.70 17.46
N SER A 111 -5.55 11.59 18.11
CA SER A 111 -6.05 10.26 17.75
C SER A 111 -7.56 10.12 17.96
N ALA A 112 -8.08 10.62 19.09
CA ALA A 112 -9.51 10.67 19.36
C ALA A 112 -10.25 11.60 18.40
N TYR A 113 -9.62 12.70 17.97
CA TYR A 113 -10.19 13.56 16.93
C TYR A 113 -10.31 12.82 15.59
N HIS A 114 -9.30 12.05 15.20
CA HIS A 114 -9.38 11.16 14.04
C HIS A 114 -10.50 10.11 14.16
N LEU A 115 -10.72 9.56 15.35
CA LEU A 115 -11.74 8.53 15.57
C LEU A 115 -13.18 9.09 15.62
N LEU A 116 -13.35 10.33 16.10
CA LEU A 116 -14.65 10.93 16.38
C LEU A 116 -15.12 11.93 15.32
N PHE A 117 -14.20 12.54 14.56
CA PHE A 117 -14.52 13.59 13.58
C PHE A 117 -14.19 13.22 12.12
N LEU A 118 -13.68 12.02 11.84
CA LEU A 118 -13.81 11.49 10.48
C LEU A 118 -15.24 10.98 10.28
N PRO A 119 -16.00 11.49 9.29
CA PRO A 119 -17.31 10.96 8.98
C PRO A 119 -17.22 9.47 8.61
N PRO A 120 -18.27 8.67 8.88
CA PRO A 120 -18.31 7.27 8.43
C PRO A 120 -18.02 7.26 6.94
N SER A 121 -17.09 6.40 6.52
CA SER A 121 -16.59 6.24 5.15
C SER A 121 -17.58 6.79 4.14
N ARG A 122 -17.28 7.99 3.64
CA ARG A 122 -18.10 8.67 2.66
C ARG A 122 -18.11 7.75 1.44
N ASN A 123 -19.25 7.10 1.18
CA ASN A 123 -19.52 6.44 -0.08
C ASN A 123 -19.11 7.42 -1.18
N VAL A 124 -18.03 7.10 -1.89
CA VAL A 124 -17.57 7.88 -3.03
C VAL A 124 -18.65 7.70 -4.10
N SER A 125 -19.64 8.59 -4.09
CA SER A 125 -20.43 8.85 -5.28
C SER A 125 -19.46 9.32 -6.34
N GLN A 126 -19.19 8.42 -7.30
CA GLN A 126 -18.55 8.71 -8.56
C GLN A 126 -19.28 9.87 -9.24
N ASN A 127 -18.81 11.08 -9.01
CA ASN A 127 -19.03 12.24 -9.88
C ASN A 127 -18.10 13.35 -9.37
N GLU A 128 -16.80 13.13 -9.46
CA GLU A 128 -15.85 14.24 -9.56
C GLU A 128 -14.62 13.79 -10.33
N THR A 129 -14.47 14.44 -11.47
CA THR A 129 -13.37 14.42 -12.42
C THR A 129 -12.03 14.42 -11.70
N VAL A 130 -11.33 13.29 -11.74
CA VAL A 130 -9.94 13.19 -11.30
C VAL A 130 -9.08 14.00 -12.28
N SER A 131 -8.90 15.28 -11.97
CA SER A 131 -7.80 16.08 -12.50
C SER A 131 -6.51 15.55 -11.88
N ILE A 132 -5.85 14.67 -12.62
CA ILE A 132 -4.46 14.30 -12.38
C ILE A 132 -3.61 15.53 -12.72
N SER A 133 -3.15 16.29 -11.71
CA SER A 133 -2.00 17.19 -11.83
C SER A 133 -0.81 16.48 -11.17
N GLN A 134 0.09 15.87 -11.95
CA GLN A 134 1.25 16.53 -12.56
C GLN A 134 2.21 17.09 -11.51
N SER A 135 3.15 16.25 -11.04
CA SER A 135 4.51 16.74 -10.87
C SER A 135 5.04 17.08 -12.26
N SER A 136 5.30 18.37 -12.49
CA SER A 136 5.98 18.84 -13.69
C SER A 136 7.45 18.43 -13.61
N PRO A 137 8.01 17.68 -14.57
CA PRO A 137 9.17 18.19 -15.27
C PRO A 137 8.70 19.28 -16.24
N SER A 138 9.61 20.17 -16.61
CA SER A 138 9.46 21.14 -17.72
C SER A 138 8.65 20.58 -18.91
N PRO A 139 7.95 21.42 -19.68
CA PRO A 139 7.22 20.99 -20.87
C PRO A 139 8.23 20.54 -21.92
N SER A 140 8.53 19.25 -21.93
CA SER A 140 9.24 18.59 -23.02
C SER A 140 8.61 17.20 -23.17
N GLU A 141 7.66 17.18 -24.10
CA GLU A 141 7.15 16.03 -24.85
C GLU A 141 6.54 14.87 -24.05
N LYS A 142 5.19 14.84 -23.99
CA LYS A 142 4.49 13.55 -24.06
C LYS A 142 5.03 12.83 -25.31
N PRO A 143 5.55 11.59 -25.20
CA PRO A 143 5.86 10.84 -26.40
C PRO A 143 4.53 10.60 -27.11
N SER A 144 4.38 11.17 -28.31
CA SER A 144 3.23 11.05 -29.21
C SER A 144 2.82 9.58 -29.51
N GLY A 145 3.54 8.60 -28.95
CA GLY A 145 3.33 7.16 -29.09
C GLY A 145 2.49 6.47 -28.01
N THR A 146 2.06 7.13 -26.93
CA THR A 146 1.24 6.49 -25.86
C THR A 146 -0.21 6.22 -26.29
N GLN A 147 -0.85 7.18 -26.96
CA GLN A 147 -2.22 7.05 -27.49
C GLN A 147 -2.40 5.87 -28.47
N PRO A 148 -1.47 5.63 -29.42
CA PRO A 148 -1.47 4.42 -30.24
C PRO A 148 -1.42 3.11 -29.46
N ILE A 149 -0.61 3.04 -28.39
CA ILE A 149 -0.45 1.82 -27.59
C ILE A 149 -1.71 1.56 -26.75
N GLU A 150 -2.27 2.58 -26.12
CA GLU A 150 -3.54 2.45 -25.38
C GLU A 150 -4.68 1.98 -26.29
N ARG A 151 -4.72 2.47 -27.54
CA ARG A 151 -5.67 1.97 -28.54
C ARG A 151 -5.42 0.51 -28.89
N SER A 152 -4.15 0.12 -29.09
CA SER A 152 -3.78 -1.28 -29.33
C SER A 152 -4.21 -2.20 -28.18
N LEU A 153 -4.06 -1.77 -26.92
CA LEU A 153 -4.51 -2.55 -25.76
C LEU A 153 -6.04 -2.70 -25.74
N ARG A 154 -6.79 -1.64 -26.09
CA ARG A 154 -8.26 -1.73 -26.24
C ARG A 154 -8.67 -2.70 -27.34
N ASP A 155 -7.95 -2.69 -28.46
CA ASP A 155 -8.25 -3.58 -29.59
C ASP A 155 -7.92 -5.04 -29.26
N LEU A 156 -6.85 -5.28 -28.48
CA LEU A 156 -6.52 -6.63 -27.96
C LEU A 156 -7.57 -7.14 -26.98
N ASP A 157 -7.99 -6.31 -26.02
CA ASP A 157 -9.07 -6.63 -25.08
C ASP A 157 -10.39 -6.93 -25.81
N ALA A 158 -10.76 -6.12 -26.81
CA ALA A 158 -11.96 -6.36 -27.61
C ALA A 158 -11.89 -7.67 -28.44
N GLN A 159 -10.71 -8.03 -28.94
CA GLN A 159 -10.49 -9.32 -29.61
C GLN A 159 -10.63 -10.48 -28.63
N TRP A 160 -10.14 -10.32 -27.40
CA TRP A 160 -10.27 -11.32 -26.35
C TRP A 160 -11.74 -11.49 -25.93
N ALA A 161 -12.47 -10.40 -25.73
CA ALA A 161 -13.92 -10.41 -25.47
C ALA A 161 -14.69 -11.20 -26.54
N LYS A 162 -14.33 -11.00 -27.81
CA LYS A 162 -14.94 -11.73 -28.93
C LYS A 162 -14.62 -13.23 -28.88
N ALA A 163 -13.37 -13.60 -28.59
CA ALA A 163 -12.96 -14.99 -28.48
C ALA A 163 -13.68 -15.73 -27.35
N ALA A 164 -13.77 -15.11 -26.17
CA ALA A 164 -14.48 -15.69 -25.04
C ALA A 164 -15.99 -15.75 -25.23
N GLY A 165 -16.59 -14.72 -25.85
CA GLY A 165 -18.00 -14.75 -26.25
C GLY A 165 -18.31 -15.86 -27.25
N ALA A 166 -17.35 -16.21 -28.11
CA ALA A 166 -17.43 -17.35 -29.03
C ALA A 166 -17.08 -18.71 -28.37
N LYS A 167 -16.74 -18.73 -27.07
CA LYS A 167 -16.27 -19.91 -26.32
C LYS A 167 -15.02 -20.56 -26.92
N ASP A 168 -14.19 -19.78 -27.60
CA ASP A 168 -12.94 -20.27 -28.20
C ASP A 168 -11.83 -20.30 -27.14
N VAL A 169 -11.62 -21.47 -26.54
CA VAL A 169 -10.61 -21.66 -25.50
C VAL A 169 -9.20 -21.39 -26.00
N GLU A 170 -8.88 -21.77 -27.24
CA GLU A 170 -7.51 -21.64 -27.74
C GLU A 170 -7.18 -20.17 -28.02
N GLN A 171 -8.10 -19.43 -28.63
CA GLN A 171 -7.92 -18.00 -28.86
C GLN A 171 -7.96 -17.20 -27.55
N THR A 172 -8.78 -17.61 -26.57
CA THR A 172 -8.81 -17.01 -25.23
C THR A 172 -7.49 -17.23 -24.50
N MET A 173 -6.96 -18.46 -24.53
CA MET A 173 -5.68 -18.79 -23.92
C MET A 173 -4.50 -18.07 -24.59
N ALA A 174 -4.61 -17.77 -25.88
CA ALA A 174 -3.59 -17.02 -26.61
C ALA A 174 -3.40 -15.58 -26.10
N SER A 175 -4.36 -14.99 -25.39
CA SER A 175 -4.22 -13.64 -24.81
C SER A 175 -3.27 -13.60 -23.60
N TYR A 176 -3.08 -14.72 -22.90
CA TYR A 176 -2.26 -14.77 -21.68
C TYR A 176 -0.77 -14.93 -21.97
N SER A 177 0.06 -14.39 -21.06
CA SER A 177 1.49 -14.70 -21.01
C SER A 177 1.72 -16.09 -20.40
N ASP A 178 2.94 -16.60 -20.56
CA ASP A 178 3.31 -17.94 -20.07
C ASP A 178 3.32 -18.04 -18.54
N ASP A 179 3.53 -16.90 -17.88
CA ASP A 179 3.59 -16.72 -16.44
C ASP A 179 2.39 -15.96 -15.87
N ALA A 180 1.26 -15.98 -16.60
CA ALA A 180 0.06 -15.29 -16.20
C ALA A 180 -0.54 -15.82 -14.88
N ILE A 181 -1.20 -14.94 -14.14
CA ILE A 181 -1.96 -15.27 -12.94
C ILE A 181 -3.41 -14.80 -13.12
N VAL A 182 -4.36 -15.71 -12.89
CA VAL A 182 -5.80 -15.44 -12.97
C VAL A 182 -6.42 -15.60 -11.59
N LEU A 183 -7.24 -14.63 -11.21
CA LEU A 183 -7.84 -14.49 -9.89
C LEU A 183 -9.37 -14.54 -10.00
N PRO A 184 -9.95 -15.73 -10.23
CA PRO A 184 -11.39 -15.89 -10.33
C PRO A 184 -12.10 -15.61 -8.99
N PRO A 185 -13.36 -15.14 -9.02
CA PRO A 185 -14.12 -14.88 -7.82
C PRO A 185 -14.40 -16.17 -7.05
N ASN A 186 -14.29 -16.11 -5.72
CA ASN A 186 -14.62 -17.20 -4.79
C ASN A 186 -13.82 -18.50 -4.99
N ALA A 187 -12.69 -18.45 -5.70
CA ALA A 187 -11.85 -19.61 -5.99
C ALA A 187 -10.36 -19.29 -5.73
N LYS A 188 -9.51 -20.33 -5.78
CA LYS A 188 -8.05 -20.17 -5.69
C LYS A 188 -7.51 -19.51 -6.95
N SER A 189 -6.38 -18.83 -6.83
CA SER A 189 -5.64 -18.32 -7.99
C SER A 189 -5.20 -19.45 -8.91
N ALA A 190 -5.28 -19.20 -10.21
CA ALA A 190 -4.75 -20.07 -11.26
C ALA A 190 -3.47 -19.43 -11.83
N ALA A 191 -2.32 -20.09 -11.66
CA ALA A 191 -1.00 -19.52 -11.99
C ALA A 191 -0.20 -20.39 -12.98
N THR A 192 -0.88 -21.30 -13.67
CA THR A 192 -0.29 -22.14 -14.73
C THR A 192 -1.23 -22.18 -15.93
N LYS A 193 -0.69 -22.35 -17.15
CA LYS A 193 -1.49 -22.47 -18.38
C LYS A 193 -2.61 -23.51 -18.27
N GLU A 194 -2.34 -24.63 -17.60
CA GLU A 194 -3.34 -25.68 -17.41
C GLU A 194 -4.46 -25.22 -16.46
N THR A 195 -4.13 -24.68 -15.30
CA THR A 195 -5.13 -24.18 -14.35
C THR A 195 -5.97 -23.06 -14.94
N ILE A 196 -5.38 -22.15 -15.71
CA ILE A 196 -6.07 -21.05 -16.37
C ILE A 196 -7.00 -21.58 -17.47
N ARG A 197 -6.53 -22.55 -18.27
CA ARG A 197 -7.36 -23.21 -19.27
C ARG A 197 -8.58 -23.89 -18.65
N ASN A 198 -8.42 -24.51 -17.48
CA ASN A 198 -9.52 -25.16 -16.78
C ASN A 198 -10.57 -24.15 -16.30
N VAL A 199 -10.14 -22.99 -15.76
CA VAL A 199 -11.05 -21.89 -15.39
C VAL A 199 -11.95 -21.49 -16.58
N TRP A 200 -11.37 -21.25 -17.75
CA TRP A 200 -12.13 -20.87 -18.95
C TRP A 200 -13.01 -22.01 -19.48
N ARG A 201 -12.52 -23.24 -19.48
CA ARG A 201 -13.31 -24.42 -19.91
C ARG A 201 -14.54 -24.63 -19.05
N GLU A 202 -14.39 -24.55 -17.73
CA GLU A 202 -15.51 -24.66 -16.78
C GLU A 202 -16.53 -23.54 -16.99
N MET A 203 -16.04 -22.31 -17.21
CA MET A 203 -16.90 -21.17 -17.49
C MET A 203 -17.70 -21.33 -18.80
N PHE A 204 -17.04 -21.71 -19.89
CA PHE A 204 -17.70 -21.90 -21.19
C PHE A 204 -18.67 -23.08 -21.23
N ALA A 205 -18.41 -24.10 -20.41
CA ALA A 205 -19.28 -25.25 -20.23
C ALA A 205 -20.53 -24.94 -19.40
N SER A 206 -20.59 -23.79 -18.72
CA SER A 206 -21.76 -23.38 -17.94
C SER A 206 -22.99 -23.25 -18.84
N PRO A 207 -24.13 -23.90 -18.50
CA PRO A 207 -25.35 -23.79 -19.30
C PRO A 207 -25.81 -22.34 -19.35
N GLY A 208 -26.29 -21.88 -20.51
CA GLY A 208 -26.72 -20.49 -20.68
C GLY A 208 -25.58 -19.46 -20.70
N PHE A 209 -24.30 -19.88 -20.70
CA PHE A 209 -23.16 -18.97 -20.72
C PHE A 209 -23.19 -18.03 -21.93
N ILE A 210 -23.27 -16.73 -21.65
CA ILE A 210 -23.09 -15.62 -22.60
C ILE A 210 -22.29 -14.57 -21.85
N ILE A 211 -21.11 -14.18 -22.36
CA ILE A 211 -20.29 -13.14 -21.75
C ILE A 211 -20.00 -12.03 -22.76
N THR A 212 -20.03 -10.79 -22.28
CA THR A 212 -19.48 -9.64 -22.99
C THR A 212 -18.80 -8.71 -21.99
N TRP A 213 -17.72 -8.06 -22.39
CA TRP A 213 -17.09 -7.02 -21.59
C TRP A 213 -16.59 -5.88 -22.47
N LYS A 214 -16.38 -4.72 -21.85
CA LYS A 214 -15.94 -3.50 -22.53
C LYS A 214 -14.95 -2.72 -21.65
N PRO A 215 -13.83 -2.24 -22.23
CA PRO A 215 -12.85 -1.46 -21.49
C PRO A 215 -13.37 -0.04 -21.26
N THR A 216 -13.45 0.36 -19.99
CA THR A 216 -13.79 1.75 -19.62
C THR A 216 -12.53 2.59 -19.45
N ARG A 217 -11.43 1.98 -19.01
CA ARG A 217 -10.15 2.65 -18.78
C ARG A 217 -8.99 1.78 -19.26
N VAL A 218 -8.04 2.44 -19.91
CA VAL A 218 -6.77 1.86 -20.34
C VAL A 218 -5.69 2.87 -19.99
N GLN A 219 -4.62 2.41 -19.36
CA GLN A 219 -3.47 3.24 -19.04
C GLN A 219 -2.18 2.50 -19.30
N LEU A 220 -1.24 3.20 -19.91
CA LEU A 220 0.13 2.72 -20.03
C LEU A 220 0.97 3.16 -18.82
N GLY A 221 1.80 2.25 -18.32
CA GLY A 221 2.84 2.55 -17.35
C GLY A 221 3.91 3.47 -17.95
N LYS A 222 4.65 4.19 -17.10
CA LYS A 222 5.67 5.17 -17.53
C LYS A 222 6.80 4.54 -18.37
N SER A 223 7.12 3.28 -18.12
CA SER A 223 8.12 2.49 -18.85
C SER A 223 7.67 2.12 -20.27
N GLY A 224 6.35 2.12 -20.55
CA GLY A 224 5.79 1.82 -21.86
C GLY A 224 5.72 0.34 -22.24
N ASP A 225 6.19 -0.55 -21.37
CA ASP A 225 6.21 -2.01 -21.52
C ASP A 225 5.11 -2.72 -20.73
N MET A 226 4.41 -2.01 -19.84
CA MET A 226 3.29 -2.51 -19.06
C MET A 226 2.13 -1.53 -19.15
N GLY A 227 0.90 -2.04 -19.18
CA GLY A 227 -0.32 -1.27 -19.09
C GLY A 227 -1.39 -2.04 -18.34
N TRP A 228 -2.46 -1.35 -17.97
CA TRP A 228 -3.61 -2.00 -17.38
C TRP A 228 -4.89 -1.54 -18.06
N VAL A 229 -5.83 -2.47 -18.15
CA VAL A 229 -7.16 -2.31 -18.71
C VAL A 229 -8.15 -2.64 -17.61
N SER A 230 -9.14 -1.77 -17.40
CA SER A 230 -10.28 -2.09 -16.55
C SER A 230 -11.56 -1.79 -17.28
N GLY A 231 -12.61 -2.53 -16.97
CA GLY A 231 -13.90 -2.31 -17.58
C GLY A 231 -15.02 -2.99 -16.83
N THR A 232 -16.15 -3.11 -17.52
CA THR A 232 -17.35 -3.76 -17.01
C THR A 232 -17.70 -4.95 -17.87
N TYR A 233 -18.25 -6.00 -17.26
CA TYR A 233 -18.76 -7.16 -17.96
C TYR A 233 -20.25 -7.39 -17.67
N GLU A 234 -20.91 -8.05 -18.62
CA GLU A 234 -22.21 -8.69 -18.45
C GLU A 234 -22.05 -10.18 -18.75
N LEU A 235 -22.59 -11.01 -17.87
CA LEU A 235 -22.44 -12.46 -17.90
C LEU A 235 -23.79 -13.11 -17.59
N THR A 236 -24.36 -13.82 -18.54
CA THR A 236 -25.49 -14.70 -18.30
C THR A 236 -25.00 -16.13 -18.10
N MET A 237 -25.54 -16.83 -17.10
CA MET A 237 -25.38 -18.27 -16.90
C MET A 237 -26.60 -18.83 -16.19
N ASN A 238 -26.88 -20.12 -16.32
CA ASN A 238 -27.95 -20.75 -15.58
C ASN A 238 -27.51 -21.09 -14.15
N ASP A 239 -28.42 -20.95 -13.20
CA ASP A 239 -28.26 -21.44 -11.84
C ASP A 239 -28.41 -22.97 -11.74
N ALA A 240 -28.23 -23.52 -10.53
CA ALA A 240 -28.42 -24.94 -10.26
C ALA A 240 -29.85 -25.44 -10.56
N SER A 241 -30.83 -24.55 -10.63
CA SER A 241 -32.22 -24.83 -11.01
C SER A 241 -32.49 -24.63 -12.52
N SER A 242 -31.45 -24.50 -13.33
CA SER A 242 -31.51 -24.22 -14.77
C SER A 242 -32.18 -22.91 -15.17
N LYS A 243 -32.28 -21.94 -14.25
CA LYS A 243 -32.82 -20.60 -14.53
C LYS A 243 -31.68 -19.65 -14.94
N PRO A 244 -31.85 -18.85 -16.01
CA PRO A 244 -30.87 -17.83 -16.36
C PRO A 244 -30.72 -16.79 -15.24
N ILE A 245 -29.49 -16.55 -14.82
CA ILE A 245 -29.04 -15.44 -13.97
C ILE A 245 -28.21 -14.51 -14.83
N ASN A 246 -28.48 -13.21 -14.74
CA ASN A 246 -27.66 -12.17 -15.34
C ASN A 246 -26.78 -11.54 -14.27
N ASP A 247 -25.49 -11.81 -14.34
CA ASP A 247 -24.45 -11.21 -13.53
C ASP A 247 -23.84 -10.00 -14.26
N ARG A 248 -23.42 -9.00 -13.48
CA ARG A 248 -22.66 -7.86 -13.98
C ARG A 248 -21.57 -7.53 -12.98
N GLY A 249 -20.47 -6.99 -13.49
CA GLY A 249 -19.37 -6.64 -12.62
C GLY A 249 -18.27 -5.88 -13.33
N LYS A 250 -17.08 -5.94 -12.72
CA LYS A 250 -15.87 -5.25 -13.17
C LYS A 250 -14.71 -6.21 -13.29
N TYR A 251 -13.79 -5.88 -14.18
CA TYR A 251 -12.55 -6.63 -14.40
C TYR A 251 -11.35 -5.70 -14.39
N LEU A 252 -10.18 -6.28 -14.12
CA LEU A 252 -8.88 -5.65 -14.21
C LEU A 252 -7.91 -6.63 -14.86
N GLU A 253 -7.28 -6.17 -15.94
CA GLU A 253 -6.25 -6.88 -16.67
C GLU A 253 -4.97 -6.06 -16.66
N VAL A 254 -3.85 -6.73 -16.39
CA VAL A 254 -2.52 -6.17 -16.54
C VAL A 254 -1.88 -6.79 -17.78
N TRP A 255 -1.52 -5.94 -18.72
CA TRP A 255 -0.89 -6.31 -19.98
C TRP A 255 0.58 -5.96 -19.93
N GLU A 256 1.42 -6.85 -20.43
CA GLU A 256 2.87 -6.65 -20.52
C GLU A 256 3.37 -7.02 -21.91
N LYS A 257 4.26 -6.18 -22.44
CA LYS A 257 4.96 -6.41 -23.70
C LYS A 257 6.03 -7.48 -23.48
N GLN A 258 5.86 -8.61 -24.14
CA GLN A 258 6.78 -9.74 -24.10
C GLN A 258 8.06 -9.44 -24.89
N SER A 259 9.07 -10.30 -24.73
CA SER A 259 10.37 -10.16 -25.40
C SER A 259 10.30 -10.24 -26.93
N ASP A 260 9.28 -10.89 -27.48
CA ASP A 260 8.98 -10.96 -28.92
C ASP A 260 8.26 -9.69 -29.44
N GLY A 261 7.96 -8.74 -28.56
CA GLY A 261 7.26 -7.49 -28.85
C GLY A 261 5.74 -7.58 -28.82
N ASN A 262 5.15 -8.76 -28.61
CA ASN A 262 3.71 -8.94 -28.48
C ASN A 262 3.23 -8.55 -27.08
N TRP A 263 2.02 -8.00 -26.99
CA TRP A 263 1.37 -7.75 -25.71
C TRP A 263 0.59 -8.99 -25.27
N LYS A 264 0.75 -9.37 -24.01
CA LYS A 264 0.01 -10.48 -23.38
C LYS A 264 -0.50 -10.06 -22.01
N CYS A 265 -1.64 -10.61 -21.62
CA CYS A 265 -2.20 -10.42 -20.29
C CYS A 265 -1.40 -11.25 -19.28
N ARG A 266 -0.78 -10.57 -18.31
CA ARG A 266 0.03 -11.17 -17.23
C ARG A 266 -0.79 -11.37 -15.96
N ALA A 267 -1.79 -10.54 -15.72
CA ALA A 267 -2.68 -10.70 -14.57
C ALA A 267 -4.12 -10.37 -14.95
N ASP A 268 -5.05 -11.20 -14.54
CA ASP A 268 -6.48 -11.04 -14.81
C ASP A 268 -7.29 -11.32 -13.55
N MET A 269 -8.25 -10.44 -13.27
CA MET A 269 -9.20 -10.59 -12.18
C MET A 269 -10.54 -9.99 -12.57
N TRP A 270 -11.62 -10.58 -12.06
CA TRP A 270 -12.96 -10.01 -12.16
C TRP A 270 -13.76 -10.29 -10.90
N ASN A 271 -14.77 -9.48 -10.67
CA ASN A 271 -15.69 -9.65 -9.55
C ASN A 271 -17.08 -9.08 -9.87
N SER A 272 -18.09 -9.74 -9.31
CA SER A 272 -19.50 -9.36 -9.43
C SER A 272 -19.82 -8.11 -8.60
N ASP A 273 -20.72 -7.28 -9.12
CA ASP A 273 -21.36 -6.18 -8.38
C ASP A 273 -22.64 -6.63 -7.66
N LEU A 274 -23.08 -7.88 -7.89
CA LEU A 274 -24.20 -8.47 -7.18
C LEU A 274 -23.75 -8.93 -5.78
N ALA A 275 -24.69 -8.93 -4.84
CA ALA A 275 -24.42 -9.45 -3.51
C ALA A 275 -24.02 -10.93 -3.57
N ALA A 276 -23.06 -11.33 -2.74
CA ALA A 276 -22.68 -12.72 -2.61
C ALA A 276 -23.93 -13.56 -2.28
N SER A 277 -24.23 -14.54 -3.13
CA SER A 277 -25.31 -15.48 -2.84
C SER A 277 -24.93 -16.29 -1.60
N ALA A 278 -25.82 -16.35 -0.61
CA ALA A 278 -25.58 -17.16 0.59
C ALA A 278 -25.31 -18.61 0.16
N PRO A 279 -24.32 -19.31 0.77
CA PRO A 279 -24.10 -20.71 0.48
C PRO A 279 -25.39 -21.49 0.73
N ALA A 280 -25.73 -22.41 -0.17
CA ALA A 280 -26.89 -23.27 0.00
C ALA A 280 -26.82 -23.94 1.38
N PRO A 281 -27.92 -24.00 2.16
CA PRO A 281 -27.94 -24.72 3.42
C PRO A 281 -27.45 -26.15 3.17
N LEU A 282 -26.55 -26.63 4.02
CA LEU A 282 -26.10 -28.02 3.98
C LEU A 282 -27.33 -28.91 4.13
N GLU A 283 -27.77 -29.53 3.04
CA GLU A 283 -28.79 -30.58 3.06
C GLU A 283 -28.14 -31.79 3.76
N ASN A 284 -28.42 -31.95 5.06
CA ASN A 284 -28.04 -33.14 5.80
C ASN A 284 -28.74 -34.36 5.14
N LYS A 285 -27.99 -35.14 4.38
CA LYS A 285 -28.36 -36.51 4.00
C LYS A 285 -27.84 -37.51 5.03
#